data_AF-A0A955YFU2-F1
#
_entry.id   AF-A0A955YFU2-F1
#
_cell.length_a   1.000
_cell.length_b   1.000
_cell.length_c   1.000
_cell.angle_alpha   90.00
_cell.angle_beta   90.00
_cell.angle_gamma   90.00
#
_symmetry.space_group_name_H-M   'P 1'
#
loop_
_entity.id
_entity.type
_entity.pdbx_description
1 polymer ?
#
loop_
_entity_poly.entity_id
_entity_poly.type
_entity_poly.pdbx_seq_one_letter_code
_entity_poly.pdbx_strand_id
1 'polypeptide(L)'
;MTFPNRRAFSAAAWLLVLAACGGASSATSGGGATTTQAGPPLGSVREVSWATRTYPGLDLAADDELGEPLFADITGDGREEAALEGMAIIPDGNSYVTYVYLFTLAEGASGPDLLATVVGGDRADGSIRLTGLDAAGLHLARAILGPDDAMCCPSSEQHEVWTWNGNELVEEESARRTEPTEP
;
A
#
# COMPACT_ATOMS: atom_id res chain seq x y z
N MET A 1 -1.96 -28.15 45.81
CA MET A 1 -2.19 -29.46 45.15
C MET A 1 -1.28 -29.52 43.95
N THR A 2 -0.34 -30.46 43.99
CA THR A 2 0.79 -30.58 43.08
C THR A 2 0.52 -31.77 42.16
N PHE A 3 0.59 -31.58 40.85
CA PHE A 3 0.69 -32.68 39.89
C PHE A 3 1.88 -32.40 38.96
N PRO A 4 2.94 -33.24 38.99
CA PRO A 4 3.99 -33.25 37.99
C PRO A 4 3.80 -34.42 36.99
N ASN A 5 4.70 -34.48 36.01
CA ASN A 5 4.98 -35.57 35.04
C ASN A 5 4.19 -35.53 33.72
N ARG A 6 4.72 -35.93 32.56
CA ARG A 6 6.06 -36.38 32.11
C ARG A 6 6.02 -36.43 30.58
N ARG A 7 7.15 -36.04 29.97
CA ARG A 7 7.84 -36.62 28.80
C ARG A 7 7.04 -37.47 27.80
N ALA A 8 7.21 -37.18 26.51
CA ALA A 8 7.62 -38.21 25.54
C ALA A 8 8.24 -37.57 24.29
N PHE A 9 9.49 -37.98 24.01
CA PHE A 9 10.14 -37.87 22.71
C PHE A 9 9.42 -38.78 21.71
N SER A 10 9.34 -38.39 20.44
CA SER A 10 9.29 -39.38 19.36
C SER A 10 9.97 -38.83 18.12
N ALA A 11 11.17 -39.37 17.87
CA ALA A 11 11.88 -39.28 16.61
C ALA A 11 11.22 -40.23 15.60
N ALA A 12 11.12 -39.80 14.34
CA ALA A 12 10.97 -40.72 13.21
C ALA A 12 11.71 -40.12 12.02
N ALA A 13 12.96 -40.54 11.88
CA ALA A 13 13.73 -40.44 10.65
C ALA A 13 13.13 -41.41 9.63
N TRP A 14 12.91 -40.94 8.41
CA TRP A 14 12.81 -41.79 7.23
C TRP A 14 13.81 -41.31 6.19
N LEU A 15 14.57 -42.27 5.69
CA LEU A 15 15.77 -42.17 4.88
C LEU A 15 15.52 -43.01 3.62
N LEU A 16 16.21 -42.64 2.53
CA LEU A 16 16.45 -43.38 1.27
C LEU A 16 15.31 -43.40 0.24
N VAL A 17 15.55 -43.39 -1.08
CA VAL A 17 16.66 -43.06 -2.01
C VAL A 17 16.03 -43.24 -3.40
N LEU A 18 16.47 -42.51 -4.44
CA LEU A 18 16.68 -43.09 -5.77
C LEU A 18 17.48 -42.14 -6.67
N ALA A 19 18.59 -42.68 -7.16
CA ALA A 19 19.46 -42.08 -8.16
C ALA A 19 18.81 -42.15 -9.55
N ALA A 20 18.98 -41.09 -10.33
CA ALA A 20 18.89 -41.15 -11.78
C ALA A 20 20.00 -40.29 -12.41
N CYS A 21 20.94 -40.96 -13.07
CA CYS A 21 21.87 -40.37 -14.01
C CYS A 21 21.12 -39.87 -15.24
N GLY A 22 21.58 -38.76 -15.83
CA GLY A 22 21.35 -38.50 -17.25
C GLY A 22 21.35 -37.03 -17.62
N GLY A 23 22.36 -36.63 -18.40
CA GLY A 23 22.25 -35.49 -19.31
C GLY A 23 23.05 -34.24 -18.92
N ALA A 24 24.36 -34.29 -19.08
CA ALA A 24 25.13 -33.07 -19.32
C ALA A 24 24.80 -32.59 -20.75
N SER A 25 24.00 -31.54 -20.85
CA SER A 25 23.89 -30.73 -22.06
C SER A 25 24.31 -29.31 -21.72
N SER A 26 25.56 -29.00 -22.03
CA SER A 26 26.08 -27.63 -22.03
C SER A 26 25.43 -26.88 -23.19
N ALA A 27 24.25 -26.33 -22.94
CA ALA A 27 23.67 -25.31 -23.81
C ALA A 27 24.27 -23.96 -23.40
N THR A 28 25.30 -23.53 -24.13
CA THR A 28 25.75 -22.14 -24.14
C THR A 28 24.67 -21.30 -24.82
N SER A 29 23.67 -20.88 -24.06
CA SER A 29 22.77 -19.80 -24.45
C SER A 29 23.45 -18.48 -24.07
N GLY A 30 24.11 -17.88 -25.07
CA GLY A 30 24.43 -16.46 -25.06
C GLY A 30 23.15 -15.63 -25.13
N GLY A 31 22.41 -15.59 -24.03
CA GLY A 31 21.39 -14.58 -23.79
C GLY A 31 22.07 -13.49 -22.97
N GLY A 32 22.29 -12.32 -23.58
CA GLY A 32 22.67 -11.13 -22.85
C GLY A 32 21.57 -10.86 -21.82
N ALA A 33 21.82 -11.28 -20.58
CA ALA A 33 21.04 -10.84 -19.45
C ALA A 33 21.30 -9.33 -19.35
N THR A 34 20.33 -8.53 -19.81
CA THR A 34 20.18 -7.17 -19.32
C THR A 34 19.91 -7.32 -17.84
N THR A 35 20.96 -7.38 -17.03
CA THR A 35 20.86 -7.18 -15.60
C THR A 35 20.28 -5.78 -15.46
N THR A 36 18.98 -5.70 -15.18
CA THR A 36 18.42 -4.50 -14.56
C THR A 36 19.17 -4.39 -13.24
N GLN A 37 20.24 -3.60 -13.26
CA GLN A 37 21.06 -3.39 -12.08
C GLN A 37 20.14 -2.68 -11.10
N ALA A 38 19.77 -3.39 -10.04
CA ALA A 38 19.09 -2.78 -8.91
C ALA A 38 19.90 -1.54 -8.52
N GLY A 39 19.20 -0.40 -8.37
CA GLY A 39 19.83 0.82 -7.89
C GLY A 39 20.53 0.58 -6.55
N PRO A 40 21.41 1.50 -6.12
CA PRO A 40 21.97 1.42 -4.78
C PRO A 40 20.82 1.30 -3.74
N PRO A 41 21.05 0.60 -2.63
CA PRO A 41 20.06 0.51 -1.56
C PRO A 41 19.73 1.92 -1.04
N LEU A 42 18.45 2.15 -0.76
CA LEU A 42 17.97 3.40 -0.17
C LEU A 42 18.07 3.32 1.36
N GLY A 43 18.41 4.44 1.98
CA GLY A 43 18.49 4.53 3.45
C GLY A 43 17.10 4.68 4.09
N SER A 44 16.19 5.38 3.41
CA SER A 44 14.86 5.73 3.92
C SER A 44 13.84 5.86 2.78
N VAL A 45 12.56 5.64 3.09
CA VAL A 45 11.44 5.88 2.16
C VAL A 45 11.38 7.33 1.68
N ARG A 46 11.98 8.27 2.41
CA ARG A 46 12.09 9.69 2.04
C ARG A 46 13.02 9.96 0.85
N GLU A 47 13.91 9.02 0.53
CA GLU A 47 14.85 9.14 -0.60
C GLU A 47 14.22 8.68 -1.92
N VAL A 48 12.99 8.16 -1.90
CA VAL A 48 12.30 7.64 -3.07
C VAL A 48 11.91 8.78 -4.01
N SER A 49 12.21 8.61 -5.29
CA SER A 49 11.72 9.48 -6.37
C SER A 49 10.30 9.09 -6.78
N TRP A 50 9.30 9.63 -6.07
CA TRP A 50 7.88 9.28 -6.24
C TRP A 50 7.33 9.57 -7.64
N ALA A 51 7.78 10.65 -8.30
CA ALA A 51 7.36 11.00 -9.65
C ALA A 51 7.78 9.96 -10.72
N THR A 52 8.72 9.06 -10.40
CA THR A 52 9.22 8.03 -11.32
C THR A 52 8.68 6.64 -11.02
N ARG A 53 7.81 6.51 -10.00
CA ARG A 53 7.19 5.24 -9.62
C ARG A 53 5.96 4.98 -10.46
N THR A 54 5.59 3.70 -10.55
CA THR A 54 4.33 3.25 -11.13
C THR A 54 3.31 3.06 -10.03
N TYR A 55 2.08 3.49 -10.28
CA TYR A 55 0.97 3.43 -9.34
C TYR A 55 -0.19 2.68 -10.01
N PRO A 56 -0.77 1.65 -9.38
CA PRO A 56 -1.97 1.02 -9.91
C PRO A 56 -3.10 2.04 -10.04
N GLY A 57 -3.63 2.20 -11.26
CA GLY A 57 -4.76 3.10 -11.52
C GLY A 57 -4.41 4.57 -11.78
N LEU A 58 -3.13 4.95 -11.80
CA LEU A 58 -2.67 6.27 -12.24
C LEU A 58 -1.67 6.16 -13.40
N ASP A 59 -1.83 7.06 -14.36
CA ASP A 59 -0.88 7.33 -15.43
C ASP A 59 -0.41 8.79 -15.36
N LEU A 60 0.69 9.02 -14.63
CA LEU A 60 1.28 10.36 -14.47
C LEU A 60 1.78 10.97 -15.79
N ALA A 61 1.92 10.17 -16.86
CA ALA A 61 2.26 10.67 -18.18
C ALA A 61 1.02 11.15 -18.97
N ALA A 62 -0.18 10.80 -18.50
CA ALA A 62 -1.47 11.18 -19.06
C ALA A 62 -2.19 12.25 -18.24
N ASP A 63 -1.41 13.10 -17.55
CA ASP A 63 -1.88 14.23 -16.73
C ASP A 63 -2.60 13.84 -15.41
N ASP A 64 -2.50 12.58 -14.96
CA ASP A 64 -2.93 12.22 -13.61
C ASP A 64 -2.05 12.89 -12.54
N GLU A 65 -2.65 13.20 -11.39
CA GLU A 65 -2.00 13.95 -10.33
C GLU A 65 -1.54 13.04 -9.19
N LEU A 66 -0.41 13.42 -8.57
CA LEU A 66 0.12 12.79 -7.37
C LEU A 66 0.44 13.88 -6.34
N GLY A 67 -0.09 13.70 -5.12
CA GLY A 67 0.15 14.58 -3.99
C GLY A 67 1.54 14.38 -3.37
N GLU A 68 1.89 15.31 -2.48
CA GLU A 68 3.10 15.20 -1.67
C GLU A 68 3.01 14.03 -0.68
N PRO A 69 4.11 13.31 -0.43
CA PRO A 69 4.13 12.20 0.50
C PRO A 69 4.04 12.67 1.96
N LEU A 70 3.19 12.01 2.74
CA LEU A 70 3.24 12.01 4.19
C LEU A 70 4.04 10.81 4.69
N PHE A 71 4.71 10.95 5.84
CA PHE A 71 5.60 9.91 6.36
C PHE A 71 5.34 9.65 7.85
N ALA A 72 5.20 8.39 8.23
CA ALA A 72 5.17 7.93 9.62
C ALA A 72 5.45 6.43 9.70
N ASP A 73 5.87 5.96 10.87
CA ASP A 73 5.94 4.53 11.21
C ASP A 73 4.55 4.02 11.62
N ILE A 74 3.74 3.65 10.64
CA ILE A 74 2.37 3.13 10.85
C ILE A 74 2.40 1.61 11.08
N THR A 75 3.42 0.92 10.59
CA THR A 75 3.57 -0.54 10.79
C THR A 75 4.16 -0.90 12.16
N GLY A 76 4.80 0.05 12.84
CA GLY A 76 5.41 -0.10 14.15
C GLY A 76 6.75 -0.84 14.12
N ASP A 77 7.41 -0.91 12.98
CA ASP A 77 8.67 -1.64 12.78
C ASP A 77 9.92 -0.77 13.03
N GLY A 78 9.73 0.51 13.34
CA GLY A 78 10.79 1.49 13.55
C GLY A 78 11.27 2.16 12.26
N ARG A 79 10.63 1.90 11.12
CA ARG A 79 10.88 2.56 9.83
C ARG A 79 9.62 3.29 9.40
N GLU A 80 9.81 4.36 8.65
CA GLU A 80 8.67 5.12 8.14
C GLU A 80 8.13 4.48 6.86
N GLU A 81 6.80 4.45 6.78
CA GLU A 81 6.05 4.32 5.54
C GLU A 81 5.84 5.69 4.89
N ALA A 82 5.47 5.68 3.61
CA ALA A 82 5.02 6.86 2.88
C ALA A 82 3.58 6.68 2.38
N ALA A 83 2.71 7.65 2.66
CA ALA A 83 1.37 7.72 2.08
C ALA A 83 1.29 8.84 1.05
N LEU A 84 0.71 8.56 -0.11
CA LEU A 84 0.53 9.53 -1.19
C LEU A 84 -0.91 9.49 -1.71
N GLU A 85 -1.50 10.67 -1.88
CA GLU A 85 -2.77 10.82 -2.58
C GLU A 85 -2.55 10.85 -4.09
N GLY A 86 -3.47 10.27 -4.83
CA GLY A 86 -3.45 10.21 -6.29
C GLY A 86 -4.81 10.56 -6.88
N MET A 87 -4.82 11.25 -8.01
CA MET A 87 -6.05 11.56 -8.73
C MET A 87 -5.92 11.17 -10.20
N ALA A 88 -6.74 10.22 -10.63
CA ALA A 88 -6.84 9.81 -12.03
C ALA A 88 -7.98 10.55 -12.72
N ILE A 89 -7.65 11.28 -13.78
CA ILE A 89 -8.63 12.03 -14.56
C ILE A 89 -9.26 11.08 -15.59
N ILE A 90 -10.58 11.02 -15.63
CA ILE A 90 -11.27 10.17 -16.62
C ILE A 90 -11.33 10.92 -17.96
N PRO A 91 -10.72 10.38 -19.05
CA PRO A 91 -10.74 11.04 -20.35
C PRO A 91 -12.15 11.31 -20.86
N ASP A 92 -12.32 12.42 -21.56
CA ASP A 92 -13.60 12.86 -22.15
C ASP A 92 -14.74 13.11 -21.15
N GLY A 93 -14.43 13.16 -19.84
CA GLY A 93 -15.38 13.44 -18.76
C GLY A 93 -14.98 14.62 -17.87
N ASN A 94 -15.90 15.01 -16.97
CA ASN A 94 -15.65 15.96 -15.87
C ASN A 94 -15.62 15.21 -14.53
N SER A 95 -14.91 14.08 -14.48
CA SER A 95 -14.88 13.15 -13.35
C SER A 95 -13.44 12.66 -13.13
N TYR A 96 -13.16 12.27 -11.90
CA TYR A 96 -11.88 11.70 -11.49
C TYR A 96 -12.11 10.61 -10.46
N VAL A 97 -11.14 9.71 -10.32
CA VAL A 97 -11.06 8.73 -9.24
C VAL A 97 -9.86 9.09 -8.38
N THR A 98 -10.03 9.03 -7.06
CA THR A 98 -8.94 9.30 -6.10
C THR A 98 -8.41 7.99 -5.53
N TYR A 99 -7.14 8.01 -5.14
CA TYR A 99 -6.43 6.89 -4.54
C TYR A 99 -5.60 7.38 -3.38
N VAL A 100 -5.37 6.52 -2.39
CA VAL A 100 -4.29 6.70 -1.43
C VAL A 100 -3.43 5.45 -1.43
N TYR A 101 -2.13 5.62 -1.68
CA TYR A 101 -1.15 4.54 -1.71
C TYR A 101 -0.31 4.58 -0.44
N LEU A 102 -0.09 3.42 0.18
CA LEU A 102 0.82 3.26 1.31
C LEU A 102 2.01 2.40 0.89
N PHE A 103 3.22 2.93 1.02
CA PHE A 103 4.47 2.25 0.68
C PHE A 103 5.35 2.04 1.90
N THR A 104 6.06 0.91 1.94
CA THR A 104 7.16 0.67 2.88
C THR A 104 8.48 0.51 2.14
N LEU A 105 9.59 0.54 2.86
CA LEU A 105 10.91 0.23 2.33
C LEU A 105 11.58 -0.77 3.27
N ALA A 106 11.91 -1.97 2.81
CA ALA A 106 12.68 -2.91 3.62
C ALA A 106 14.14 -2.44 3.79
N GLU A 107 14.79 -2.87 4.88
CA GLU A 107 16.21 -2.58 5.08
C GLU A 107 17.06 -3.14 3.92
N GLY A 108 17.92 -2.30 3.34
CA GLY A 108 18.76 -2.67 2.21
C GLY A 108 18.03 -2.82 0.88
N ALA A 109 16.74 -2.51 0.81
CA ALA A 109 16.00 -2.48 -0.45
C ALA A 109 16.41 -1.29 -1.31
N SER A 110 16.40 -1.48 -2.62
CA SER A 110 16.69 -0.44 -3.63
C SER A 110 15.44 0.32 -4.08
N GLY A 111 14.26 -0.06 -3.59
CA GLY A 111 12.99 0.60 -3.90
C GLY A 111 11.89 0.17 -2.95
N PRO A 112 10.83 0.97 -2.83
CA PRO A 112 9.74 0.70 -1.91
C PRO A 112 8.79 -0.36 -2.45
N ASP A 113 8.11 -1.05 -1.53
CA ASP A 113 7.02 -1.99 -1.79
C ASP A 113 5.67 -1.32 -1.47
N LEU A 114 4.67 -1.55 -2.32
CA LEU A 114 3.30 -1.09 -2.09
C LEU A 114 2.63 -2.01 -1.07
N LEU A 115 2.26 -1.48 0.09
CA LEU A 115 1.53 -2.21 1.13
C LEU A 115 0.04 -2.23 0.87
N ALA A 116 -0.55 -1.07 0.53
CA ALA A 116 -1.99 -0.92 0.37
C ALA A 116 -2.35 0.18 -0.63
N THR A 117 -3.51 0.01 -1.26
CA THR A 117 -4.19 1.07 -2.00
C THR A 117 -5.60 1.19 -1.45
N VAL A 118 -5.96 2.37 -0.95
CA VAL A 118 -7.36 2.74 -0.69
C VAL A 118 -7.88 3.42 -1.95
N VAL A 119 -9.01 2.94 -2.46
CA VAL A 119 -9.63 3.46 -3.68
C VAL A 119 -10.82 4.33 -3.28
N GLY A 120 -10.85 5.54 -3.81
CA GLY A 120 -11.99 6.46 -3.73
C GLY A 120 -13.07 6.12 -4.75
N GLY A 121 -14.17 6.85 -4.64
CA GLY A 121 -15.23 6.91 -5.63
C GLY A 121 -15.04 8.06 -6.61
N ASP A 122 -16.13 8.40 -7.30
CA ASP A 122 -16.20 9.58 -8.15
C ASP A 122 -16.10 10.87 -7.31
N ARG A 123 -15.76 11.98 -7.99
CA ARG A 123 -15.71 13.32 -7.39
C ARG A 123 -16.94 13.70 -6.57
N ALA A 124 -18.12 13.23 -6.96
CA ALA A 124 -19.37 13.61 -6.31
C ALA A 124 -19.71 12.73 -5.11
N ASP A 125 -19.30 11.46 -5.15
CA ASP A 125 -19.65 10.48 -4.14
C ASP A 125 -18.50 9.47 -3.98
N GLY A 126 -17.82 9.57 -2.84
CA GLY A 126 -16.80 8.63 -2.42
C GLY A 126 -15.36 9.03 -2.71
N SER A 127 -15.08 10.16 -3.36
CA SER A 127 -13.71 10.66 -3.51
C SER A 127 -13.04 10.80 -2.14
N ILE A 128 -11.77 10.42 -2.06
CA ILE A 128 -10.98 10.43 -0.83
C ILE A 128 -9.84 11.43 -0.91
N ARG A 129 -9.54 12.07 0.22
CA ARG A 129 -8.35 12.90 0.43
C ARG A 129 -7.51 12.37 1.57
N LEU A 130 -6.20 12.43 1.42
CA LEU A 130 -5.26 12.12 2.49
C LEU A 130 -5.15 13.33 3.43
N THR A 131 -5.68 13.21 4.64
CA THR A 131 -5.70 14.30 5.63
C THR A 131 -4.58 14.20 6.67
N GLY A 132 -4.00 13.02 6.84
CA GLY A 132 -2.92 12.79 7.79
C GLY A 132 -2.36 11.37 7.73
N LEU A 133 -1.15 11.21 8.27
CA LEU A 133 -0.51 9.92 8.51
C LEU A 133 0.29 10.04 9.81
N ASP A 134 0.04 9.14 10.75
CA ASP A 134 0.80 9.02 11.99
C ASP A 134 0.83 7.56 12.48
N ALA A 135 1.40 7.33 13.67
CA ALA A 135 1.48 6.00 14.28
C ALA A 135 0.11 5.43 14.70
N ALA A 136 -0.94 6.26 14.79
CA ALA A 136 -2.29 5.79 15.06
C ALA A 136 -2.98 5.32 13.77
N GLY A 137 -2.66 5.91 12.62
CA GLY A 137 -3.15 5.42 11.34
C GLY A 137 -3.01 6.38 10.17
N LEU A 138 -3.62 5.96 9.07
CA LEU A 138 -3.88 6.76 7.88
C LEU A 138 -5.23 7.45 8.03
N HIS A 139 -5.25 8.77 7.94
CA HIS A 139 -6.44 9.60 8.16
C HIS A 139 -6.98 10.10 6.83
N LEU A 140 -8.20 9.70 6.48
CA LEU A 140 -8.83 10.06 5.21
C LEU A 140 -10.09 10.89 5.43
N ALA A 141 -10.40 11.77 4.48
CA ALA A 141 -11.71 12.39 4.35
C ALA A 141 -12.36 11.90 3.04
N ARG A 142 -13.56 11.34 3.13
CA ARG A 142 -14.33 10.84 1.99
C ARG A 142 -15.54 11.72 1.73
N ALA A 143 -15.71 12.22 0.50
CA ALA A 143 -16.89 12.97 0.11
C ALA A 143 -18.16 12.11 0.16
N ILE A 144 -19.24 12.65 0.70
CA ILE A 144 -20.55 12.00 0.77
C ILE A 144 -21.64 12.98 0.31
N LEU A 145 -22.52 12.51 -0.57
CA LEU A 145 -23.73 13.25 -0.93
C LEU A 145 -24.74 13.25 0.22
N GLY A 146 -25.07 14.44 0.70
CA GLY A 146 -26.24 14.70 1.52
C GLY A 146 -27.55 14.55 0.73
N PRO A 147 -28.69 14.44 1.43
CA PRO A 147 -30.00 14.23 0.80
C PRO A 147 -30.45 15.40 -0.09
N ASP A 148 -29.92 16.59 0.17
CA ASP A 148 -30.26 17.83 -0.53
C ASP A 148 -29.17 18.26 -1.53
N ASP A 149 -28.11 17.46 -1.69
CA ASP A 149 -26.99 17.80 -2.56
C ASP A 149 -27.34 17.59 -4.03
N ALA A 150 -26.84 18.51 -4.87
CA ALA A 150 -26.73 18.20 -6.28
C ALA A 150 -25.65 17.12 -6.47
N MET A 151 -25.84 16.24 -7.47
CA MET A 151 -24.94 15.13 -7.84
C MET A 151 -23.50 15.53 -8.23
N CYS A 152 -23.10 16.77 -8.00
CA CYS A 152 -21.77 17.30 -8.28
C CYS A 152 -21.03 17.76 -7.02
N CYS A 153 -21.75 17.94 -5.92
CA CYS A 153 -21.41 18.98 -4.96
C CYS A 153 -21.73 18.47 -3.55
N PRO A 154 -20.96 17.48 -3.06
CA PRO A 154 -21.14 16.92 -1.73
C PRO A 154 -20.93 18.00 -0.67
N SER A 155 -21.88 18.10 0.26
CA SER A 155 -21.85 19.04 1.40
C SER A 155 -21.40 18.39 2.70
N SER A 156 -21.06 17.10 2.67
CA SER A 156 -20.58 16.34 3.82
C SER A 156 -19.35 15.51 3.49
N GLU A 157 -18.52 15.26 4.49
CA GLU A 157 -17.39 14.35 4.42
C GLU A 157 -17.44 13.33 5.57
N GLN A 158 -16.93 12.14 5.29
CA GLN A 158 -16.69 11.10 6.27
C GLN A 158 -15.21 10.99 6.56
N HIS A 159 -14.85 11.23 7.80
CA HIS A 159 -13.49 11.06 8.30
C HIS A 159 -13.29 9.61 8.72
N GLU A 160 -12.30 8.96 8.11
CA GLU A 160 -11.95 7.56 8.30
C GLU A 160 -10.54 7.47 8.90
N VAL A 161 -10.34 6.53 9.82
CA VAL A 161 -9.02 6.15 10.32
C VAL A 161 -8.76 4.72 9.89
N TRP A 162 -7.63 4.50 9.24
CA TRP A 162 -7.21 3.20 8.73
C TRP A 162 -5.94 2.76 9.46
N THR A 163 -5.97 1.59 10.08
CA THR A 163 -4.93 1.09 10.98
C THR A 163 -4.24 -0.14 10.42
N TRP A 164 -2.96 -0.31 10.71
CA TRP A 164 -2.23 -1.52 10.34
C TRP A 164 -2.48 -2.62 11.36
N ASN A 165 -2.98 -3.77 10.93
CA ASN A 165 -3.24 -4.91 11.83
C ASN A 165 -2.08 -5.93 11.91
N GLY A 166 -0.94 -5.60 11.29
CA GLY A 166 0.22 -6.49 11.15
C GLY A 166 0.32 -7.16 9.78
N ASN A 167 -0.73 -7.13 8.96
CA ASN A 167 -0.76 -7.74 7.63
C ASN A 167 -1.40 -6.85 6.56
N GLU A 168 -2.44 -6.11 6.91
CA GLU A 168 -3.14 -5.22 5.98
C GLU A 168 -3.62 -3.96 6.69
N LEU A 169 -3.98 -2.97 5.87
CA LEU A 169 -4.60 -1.75 6.33
C LEU A 169 -6.12 -1.98 6.47
N VAL A 170 -6.67 -1.77 7.66
CA VAL A 170 -8.09 -1.99 7.98
C VAL A 170 -8.70 -0.72 8.53
N GLU A 171 -9.89 -0.36 8.04
CA GLU A 171 -10.63 0.77 8.57
C GLU A 171 -11.09 0.52 10.02
N GLU A 172 -10.89 1.49 10.89
CA GLU A 172 -11.46 1.53 12.22
C GLU A 172 -12.84 2.19 12.19
N GLU A 173 -13.89 1.42 11.89
CA GLU A 173 -15.27 1.93 11.76
C GLU A 173 -15.76 2.67 13.03
N SER A 174 -15.27 2.31 14.22
CA SER A 174 -15.61 3.01 15.47
C SER A 174 -15.07 4.44 15.55
N ALA A 175 -13.98 4.73 14.84
CA ALA A 175 -13.39 6.05 14.75
C ALA A 175 -14.07 6.92 13.68
N ARG A 176 -14.86 6.32 12.79
CA ARG A 176 -15.55 7.01 11.69
C ARG A 176 -16.44 8.14 12.18
N ARG A 177 -16.34 9.32 11.57
CA ARG A 177 -17.21 10.48 11.83
C ARG A 177 -17.68 11.08 10.52
N THR A 178 -18.86 11.70 10.53
CA THR A 178 -19.39 12.44 9.38
C THR A 178 -19.66 13.86 9.81
N GLU A 179 -19.14 14.80 9.04
CA GLU A 179 -19.20 16.22 9.33
C GLU A 179 -19.54 16.99 8.04
N PRO A 180 -20.16 18.18 8.13
CA PRO A 180 -20.33 19.04 6.96
C PRO A 180 -18.97 19.43 6.38
N THR A 181 -18.85 19.47 5.06
CA THR A 181 -17.65 19.98 4.40
C THR A 181 -17.43 21.43 4.83
N GLU A 182 -16.22 21.77 5.28
CA GLU A 182 -15.89 23.16 5.56
C GLU A 182 -15.98 24.00 4.27
N PRO A 183 -16.64 25.18 4.31
CA PRO A 183 -16.86 26.02 3.13
C PRO A 183 -15.61 26.72 2.59
#